data_AF-A0A2M7MP44-F1
#
_entry.id   AF-A0A2M7MP44-F1
#
_cell.length_a   1.000
_cell.length_b   1.000
_cell.length_c   1.000
_cell.angle_alpha   90.00
_cell.angle_beta   90.00
_cell.angle_gamma   90.00
#
_symmetry.space_group_name_H-M   'P 1'
#
loop_
_entity.id
_entity.type
_entity.pdbx_description
1 polymer ?
#
loop_
_entity_poly.entity_id
_entity_poly.type
_entity_poly.pdbx_seq_one_letter_code
_entity_poly.pdbx_strand_id
1 'polypeptide(L)' 'MSKLNIKGNWNELAGKLKQKFANLTDDDLLFKEGKEDELWGRLQQRLGKTKEQIRELIAKL' A
#
# COMPACT_ATOMS: atom_id res chain seq x y z
N MET A 1 16.81 1.64 -10.86
CA MET A 1 15.71 1.44 -9.88
C MET A 1 14.62 2.44 -10.21
N SER A 2 13.70 2.04 -11.07
CA SER A 2 12.61 2.86 -11.62
C SER A 2 11.81 3.47 -10.48
N LYS A 3 11.60 4.80 -10.49
CA LYS A 3 10.61 5.45 -9.62
C LYS A 3 9.30 4.73 -9.84
N LEU A 4 8.93 3.82 -8.94
CA LEU A 4 7.58 3.24 -8.89
C LEU A 4 6.66 4.45 -8.84
N ASN A 5 5.96 4.70 -9.95
CA ASN A 5 4.99 5.75 -10.03
C ASN A 5 3.73 5.20 -9.35
N ILE A 6 3.83 5.03 -8.02
CA ILE A 6 2.85 4.34 -7.18
C ILE A 6 1.45 4.91 -7.42
N LYS A 7 1.36 6.22 -7.69
CA LYS A 7 0.09 6.90 -8.01
C LYS A 7 -0.64 6.33 -9.23
N GLY A 8 0.08 5.91 -10.27
CA GLY A 8 -0.53 5.40 -11.50
C GLY A 8 -1.03 3.96 -11.38
N ASN A 9 -0.36 3.13 -10.57
CA ASN A 9 -0.67 1.70 -10.45
C ASN A 9 -1.19 1.29 -9.05
N TRP A 10 -1.54 2.25 -8.19
CA TRP A 10 -1.91 1.95 -6.80
C TRP A 10 -3.10 1.01 -6.70
N ASN A 11 -4.14 1.17 -7.53
CA ASN A 11 -5.33 0.33 -7.47
C ASN A 11 -5.01 -1.16 -7.75
N GLU A 12 -4.10 -1.45 -8.68
CA GLU A 12 -3.68 -2.83 -8.96
C GLU A 12 -2.82 -3.38 -7.81
N LEU A 13 -1.86 -2.58 -7.33
CA LEU A 13 -1.00 -2.95 -6.20
C LEU A 13 -1.81 -3.18 -4.92
N ALA A 14 -2.82 -2.36 -4.68
CA ALA A 14 -3.78 -2.50 -3.59
C ALA A 14 -4.57 -3.80 -3.70
N GLY A 15 -5.08 -4.14 -4.89
CA GLY A 15 -5.75 -5.42 -5.12
C GLY A 15 -4.86 -6.61 -4.80
N LYS A 16 -3.60 -6.59 -5.26
CA LYS A 16 -2.60 -7.64 -4.95
C LYS A 16 -2.27 -7.70 -3.45
N LEU A 17 -2.12 -6.55 -2.80
CA LEU A 17 -1.91 -6.45 -1.35
C LEU A 17 -3.09 -7.08 -0.60
N LYS A 18 -4.33 -6.73 -0.95
CA LYS A 18 -5.55 -7.29 -0.35
C LYS A 18 -5.64 -8.80 -0.50
N GLN A 19 -5.29 -9.33 -1.67
CA GLN A 19 -5.27 -10.78 -1.91
C GLN A 19 -4.21 -11.49 -1.05
N LYS A 20 -3.05 -10.87 -0.85
CA LYS A 20 -1.95 -11.42 -0.05
C LYS A 20 -2.17 -11.28 1.46
N PHE A 21 -2.91 -10.24 1.86
CA PHE A 21 -3.11 -9.83 3.24
C PHE A 21 -4.62 -9.74 3.53
N ALA A 22 -5.20 -10.84 4.02
CA ALA A 22 -6.62 -10.93 4.35
C ALA A 22 -7.09 -9.94 5.44
N ASN A 23 -6.15 -9.32 6.16
CA ASN A 23 -6.40 -8.28 7.17
C ASN A 23 -6.55 -6.88 6.57
N LEU A 24 -6.26 -6.68 5.28
CA LEU A 24 -6.47 -5.40 4.60
C LEU A 24 -7.86 -5.33 3.99
N THR A 25 -8.52 -4.19 4.19
CA THR A 25 -9.80 -3.88 3.53
C THR A 25 -9.62 -2.86 2.42
N ASP A 26 -10.64 -2.69 1.59
CA ASP A 26 -10.64 -1.67 0.54
C ASP A 26 -10.47 -0.25 1.10
N ASP A 27 -10.97 0.03 2.31
CA ASP A 27 -10.80 1.34 2.96
C ASP A 27 -9.36 1.59 3.43
N ASP A 28 -8.67 0.55 3.91
CA ASP A 28 -7.27 0.65 4.33
C ASP A 28 -6.32 0.89 3.14
N LEU A 29 -6.76 0.49 1.95
CA LEU A 29 -6.03 0.62 0.69
C LEU A 29 -6.54 1.80 -0.15
N LEU A 30 -7.52 2.56 0.31
CA LEU A 30 -8.10 3.65 -0.44
C LEU A 30 -7.12 4.82 -0.53
N PHE A 31 -6.56 5.04 -1.72
CA PHE A 31 -5.72 6.20 -1.98
C PHE A 31 -6.57 7.44 -2.24
N LYS A 32 -6.31 8.49 -1.45
CA LYS A 32 -6.85 9.83 -1.69
C LYS A 32 -5.69 10.78 -1.96
N GLU A 33 -5.80 11.56 -3.03
CA GLU A 33 -4.77 12.52 -3.39
C GLU A 33 -4.53 13.51 -2.24
N GLY A 34 -3.26 13.77 -1.91
CA GLY A 34 -2.88 14.59 -0.74
C GLY A 34 -2.96 13.88 0.62
N LYS A 35 -3.48 12.65 0.70
CA LYS A 35 -3.55 11.83 1.93
C LYS A 35 -2.58 10.64 1.91
N GLU A 36 -1.43 10.83 1.24
CA GLU A 36 -0.39 9.81 1.11
C GLU A 36 0.08 9.29 2.49
N ASP A 37 0.39 10.17 3.43
CA ASP A 37 0.84 9.72 4.76
C ASP A 37 -0.24 9.05 5.61
N GLU A 38 -1.51 9.41 5.44
CA GLU A 38 -2.62 8.74 6.12
C GLU A 38 -2.76 7.29 5.64
N LEU A 39 -2.67 7.06 4.32
CA LEU A 39 -2.66 5.73 3.74
C LEU A 39 -1.49 4.89 4.30
N TRP A 40 -0.28 5.44 4.27
CA TRP A 40 0.89 4.73 4.80
C TRP A 40 0.73 4.42 6.29
N GLY A 41 0.23 5.36 7.09
CA GLY A 41 -0.03 5.16 8.51
C GLY A 41 -1.01 4.00 8.77
N ARG A 42 -2.13 3.96 8.03
CA ARG A 42 -3.10 2.86 8.12
C ARG A 42 -2.46 1.51 7.79
N LEU A 43 -1.71 1.43 6.70
CA LEU A 43 -1.03 0.19 6.29
C LEU A 43 0.00 -0.26 7.33
N GLN A 44 0.75 0.68 7.92
CA GLN A 44 1.69 0.35 9.00
C GLN A 44 0.97 -0.24 10.21
N GLN A 45 -0.18 0.33 10.61
CA GLN A 45 -0.98 -0.17 11.74
C GLN A 45 -1.60 -1.55 11.43
N ARG A 46 -2.18 -1.73 10.24
CA ARG A 46 -2.83 -2.99 9.84
C ARG A 46 -1.86 -4.14 9.65
N LEU A 47 -0.72 -3.87 9.01
CA LEU A 47 0.29 -4.88 8.69
C LEU A 47 1.32 -5.07 9.81
N GLY A 48 1.39 -4.15 10.78
CA GLY A 48 2.43 -4.14 11.80
C GLY A 48 3.83 -3.98 11.20
N LYS A 49 3.96 -3.31 10.06
CA LYS A 49 5.20 -3.17 9.28
C LYS A 49 5.59 -1.73 9.12
N THR A 50 6.88 -1.48 8.87
CA THR A 50 7.35 -0.12 8.55
C THR A 50 6.97 0.26 7.12
N LYS A 51 6.90 1.56 6.83
CA LYS A 51 6.66 2.09 5.47
C LYS A 51 7.64 1.49 4.44
N GLU A 52 8.89 1.25 4.86
CA GLU A 52 9.94 0.66 4.03
C GLU A 52 9.66 -0.81 3.70
N GLN A 53 9.27 -1.62 4.69
CA GLN A 53 8.87 -3.00 4.47
C GLN A 53 7.64 -3.10 3.56
N ILE A 54 6.68 -2.18 3.71
CA ILE A 54 5.50 -2.16 2.84
C ILE A 54 5.90 -1.79 1.41
N ARG A 55 6.80 -0.83 1.23
CA ARG A 55 7.37 -0.49 -0.09
C ARG A 55 8.10 -1.67 -0.71
N GLU A 56 8.89 -2.42 0.06
CA GLU A 56 9.53 -3.65 -0.42
C GLU A 56 8.51 -4.73 -0.81
N LEU A 57 7.44 -4.90 -0.03
CA LEU A 57 6.36 -5.82 -0.36
C LEU A 57 5.72 -5.45 -1.70
N ILE A 58 5.41 -4.17 -1.87
CA ILE A 58 4.84 -3.62 -3.11
C ILE A 58 5.82 -3.81 -4.29
N ALA A 59 7.12 -3.60 -4.08
CA ALA A 59 8.13 -3.79 -5.12
C ALA A 59 8.34 -5.26 -5.51
N LYS A 60 7.89 -6.21 -4.67
CA LYS A 60 7.94 -7.66 -4.91
C LYS A 60 6.62 -8.22 -5.50
N LEU A 61 5.62 -7.38 -5.73
CA LEU A 61 4.31 -7.72 -6.32
C LEU A 61 4.24 -7.38 -7.81
#